data_AF-A0A7C3DAA7-F1
#
_entry.id   AF-A0A7C3DAA7-F1
#
_cell.length_a   1.000
_cell.length_b   1.000
_cell.length_c   1.000
_cell.angle_alpha   90.00
_cell.angle_beta   90.00
_cell.angle_gamma   90.00
#
_symmetry.space_group_name_H-M   'P 1'
#
loop_
_entity.id
_entity.type
_entity.pdbx_description
1 polymer ?
#
loop_
_entity_poly.entity_id
_entity_poly.type
_entity_poly.pdbx_seq_one_letter_code
_entity_poly.pdbx_strand_id
1 'polypeptide(L)'
;MNTGPREAAAVGAGGVRELLLATILDWPSPRGEQVSYRSKGSCLVFGPGERIRAALSRWPAGIRWIAFSDDTEIRPEAPADRERCHVGEIVSLHGHLGTFRARVATGETTRDIAPLSPNGNGLFDLVLDLRDNPLLHQEVPPPGYWHCADDGAPLERTLARLARRVGLLAKPRYYDYDSQRCSHDRQGVKGCQRCLSACPAEAITSGEGAIAIDPHLCQGCGGCTQVCPNGAISFAWPDRTVMLQRIDQLIQGYVRLGERAPSILFYRDRIREPARLLELCASLPDEVLPIPVHAVGSIGVEVWLATLALGASAVFIEDAPHASALARAQLNDALDMARSVLTAIDIEPTRIRHAALSEIEGHALHDATPVRADAPSTWPADKRGVLLQAIRALSKPTDEAIVLHGLARQGLGDLAAREDRCTLCGACARLCPVSALHIQATHRLYFDATRCTQCGLCIDACPEDALTAHDRFPLDDACRPIHESDQLAHCARCGEAFSTQRLVDKSIALLETLPSFEAGRADLLRMCPACRQLEAFGQG
;
A
#
# COMPACT_ATOMS: atom_id res chain seq x y z
N MET A 1 -48.33 -21.58 37.64
CA MET A 1 -48.30 -20.41 38.56
C MET A 1 -46.85 -20.18 38.95
N ASN A 2 -46.37 -18.97 38.65
CA ASN A 2 -45.07 -18.33 38.95
C ASN A 2 -43.78 -19.11 38.66
N THR A 3 -42.98 -18.80 37.62
CA THR A 3 -42.26 -17.54 37.26
C THR A 3 -41.37 -17.00 38.39
N GLY A 4 -40.10 -17.38 38.36
CA GLY A 4 -38.99 -16.52 38.78
C GLY A 4 -38.08 -16.32 37.56
N PRO A 5 -37.76 -15.08 37.16
CA PRO A 5 -36.74 -14.86 36.14
C PRO A 5 -35.40 -15.33 36.72
N ARG A 6 -34.66 -16.15 35.97
CA ARG A 6 -33.22 -16.28 36.20
C ARG A 6 -32.64 -14.89 35.98
N GLU A 7 -32.29 -14.21 37.07
CA GLU A 7 -31.47 -13.01 37.04
C GLU A 7 -30.27 -13.29 36.14
N ALA A 8 -30.23 -12.62 34.98
CA ALA A 8 -29.02 -12.48 34.21
C ALA A 8 -27.99 -11.86 35.17
N ALA A 9 -26.98 -12.64 35.55
CA ALA A 9 -25.88 -12.13 36.33
C ALA A 9 -25.32 -10.92 35.56
N ALA A 10 -25.44 -9.74 36.16
CA ALA A 10 -24.80 -8.53 35.66
C ALA A 10 -23.30 -8.81 35.58
N VAL A 11 -22.80 -9.09 34.38
CA VAL A 11 -21.38 -9.17 34.09
C VAL A 11 -20.86 -7.74 34.28
N GLY A 12 -20.23 -7.47 35.42
CA GLY A 12 -19.67 -6.16 35.71
C GLY A 12 -18.60 -5.76 34.69
N ALA A 13 -18.35 -4.46 34.57
CA ALA A 13 -17.33 -3.84 33.71
C ALA A 13 -15.92 -4.49 33.77
N GLY A 14 -15.64 -5.32 34.78
CA GLY A 14 -14.41 -6.13 34.87
C GLY A 14 -14.29 -7.20 33.78
N GLY A 15 -15.37 -7.84 33.33
CA GLY A 15 -15.29 -9.00 32.41
C GLY A 15 -14.89 -8.63 30.97
N VAL A 16 -15.42 -7.52 30.45
CA VAL A 16 -15.06 -6.99 29.12
C VAL A 16 -13.61 -6.51 29.10
N ARG A 17 -13.19 -5.82 30.17
CA ARG A 17 -11.85 -5.28 30.32
C ARG A 17 -10.78 -6.36 30.50
N GLU A 18 -11.07 -7.43 31.23
CA GLU A 18 -10.18 -8.59 31.35
C GLU A 18 -10.02 -9.35 30.03
N LEU A 19 -11.11 -9.53 29.28
CA LEU A 19 -11.08 -10.10 27.93
C LEU A 19 -10.23 -9.25 26.97
N LEU A 20 -10.47 -7.93 26.95
CA LEU A 20 -9.70 -6.95 26.18
C LEU A 20 -8.20 -7.06 26.44
N LEU A 21 -7.82 -7.02 27.73
CA LEU A 21 -6.43 -7.09 28.12
C LEU A 21 -5.80 -8.43 27.73
N ALA A 22 -6.48 -9.56 27.95
CA ALA A 22 -5.94 -10.87 27.59
C ALA A 22 -5.73 -11.02 26.06
N THR A 23 -6.68 -10.59 25.24
CA THR A 23 -6.61 -10.76 23.78
C THR A 23 -5.69 -9.74 23.09
N ILE A 24 -5.66 -8.50 23.56
CA ILE A 24 -4.86 -7.42 22.96
C ILE A 24 -3.41 -7.46 23.47
N LEU A 25 -3.14 -7.83 24.73
CA LEU A 25 -1.76 -7.98 25.20
C LEU A 25 -1.02 -9.12 24.52
N ASP A 26 -1.73 -10.17 24.09
CA ASP A 26 -1.16 -11.26 23.27
C ASP A 26 -1.11 -10.92 21.77
N TRP A 27 -1.39 -9.67 21.36
CA TRP A 27 -1.40 -9.29 19.95
C TRP A 27 -0.03 -9.57 19.29
N PRO A 28 0.02 -10.20 18.11
CA PRO A 28 1.22 -10.87 17.61
C PRO A 28 2.40 -9.91 17.54
N SER A 29 3.55 -10.22 18.15
CA SER A 29 4.81 -9.46 18.03
C SER A 29 5.49 -9.68 16.66
N PRO A 30 6.37 -8.78 16.16
CA PRO A 30 7.01 -8.97 14.86
C PRO A 30 7.84 -10.24 14.87
N ARG A 31 7.48 -11.21 14.02
CA ARG A 31 8.24 -12.44 13.79
C ARG A 31 8.56 -12.47 12.31
N GLY A 32 9.83 -12.33 11.94
CA GLY A 32 10.21 -12.24 10.53
C GLY A 32 11.63 -11.71 10.31
N GLU A 33 11.96 -11.56 9.02
CA GLU A 33 13.26 -11.04 8.57
C GLU A 33 13.55 -9.67 9.19
N GLN A 34 14.76 -9.51 9.70
CA GLN A 34 15.22 -8.28 10.35
C GLN A 34 16.15 -7.51 9.43
N VAL A 35 15.91 -6.21 9.32
CA VAL A 35 16.80 -5.26 8.66
C VAL A 35 17.75 -4.70 9.68
N SER A 36 19.03 -5.05 9.56
CA SER A 36 20.07 -4.64 10.50
C SER A 36 20.77 -3.35 10.05
N TYR A 37 21.15 -2.53 11.02
CA TYR A 37 21.98 -1.35 10.84
C TYR A 37 23.18 -1.42 11.77
N ARG A 38 24.33 -0.95 11.30
CA ARG A 38 25.54 -0.83 12.10
C ARG A 38 25.97 0.63 12.13
N SER A 39 26.13 1.17 13.32
CA SER A 39 26.59 2.54 13.55
C SER A 39 27.73 2.53 14.55
N LYS A 40 28.86 3.15 14.20
CA LYS A 40 30.00 3.40 15.10
C LYS A 40 29.95 4.83 15.68
N GLY A 41 28.84 5.54 15.51
CA GLY A 41 28.68 6.91 15.99
C GLY A 41 29.50 7.93 15.20
N SER A 42 29.75 7.70 13.91
CA SER A 42 30.35 8.71 13.01
C SER A 42 29.25 9.62 12.45
N CYS A 43 29.21 10.88 12.89
CA CYS A 43 28.18 11.83 12.52
C CYS A 43 28.69 12.92 11.57
N LEU A 44 27.96 13.19 10.50
CA LEU A 44 28.09 14.40 9.70
C LEU A 44 27.17 15.47 10.28
N VAL A 45 27.69 16.67 10.53
CA VAL A 45 26.92 17.83 11.01
C VAL A 45 27.05 18.95 9.99
N PHE A 46 25.98 19.65 9.64
CA PHE A 46 26.10 20.82 8.77
C PHE A 46 25.01 21.85 8.99
N GLY A 47 25.32 23.12 8.73
CA GLY A 47 24.40 24.25 8.88
C GLY A 47 25.10 25.53 9.32
N PRO A 48 24.36 26.54 9.79
CA PRO A 48 24.92 27.79 10.28
C PRO A 48 25.87 27.56 11.46
N GLY A 49 26.96 28.32 11.51
CA GLY A 49 28.01 28.17 12.50
C GLY A 49 27.57 28.25 13.95
N GLU A 50 26.66 29.18 14.25
CA GLU A 50 26.12 29.36 15.59
C GLU A 50 25.41 28.10 16.10
N ARG A 51 24.60 27.46 15.24
CA ARG A 51 23.87 26.24 15.58
C ARG A 51 24.80 25.05 15.71
N ILE A 52 25.84 24.97 14.87
CA ILE A 52 26.88 23.96 15.02
C ILE A 52 27.56 24.12 16.39
N ARG A 53 27.97 25.34 16.77
CA ARG A 53 28.55 25.60 18.10
C ARG A 53 27.60 25.19 19.23
N ALA A 54 26.32 25.54 19.13
CA ALA A 54 25.30 25.16 20.10
C ALA A 54 25.15 23.63 20.22
N ALA A 55 25.08 22.91 19.11
CA ALA A 55 24.98 21.45 19.08
C ALA A 55 26.22 20.77 19.67
N LEU A 56 27.41 21.24 19.29
CA LEU A 56 28.68 20.68 19.76
C LEU A 56 28.93 20.93 21.25
N SER A 57 28.45 22.04 21.80
CA SER A 57 28.53 22.32 23.25
C SER A 57 27.77 21.30 24.12
N ARG A 58 26.82 20.58 23.54
CA ARG A 58 25.96 19.59 24.19
C ARG A 58 26.12 18.20 23.57
N TRP A 59 27.23 17.98 22.87
CA TRP A 59 27.40 16.80 22.03
C TRP A 59 27.42 15.51 22.87
N PRO A 60 26.68 14.45 22.47
CA PRO A 60 26.69 13.21 23.21
C PRO A 60 28.08 12.54 23.20
N ALA A 61 28.49 12.02 24.36
CA ALA A 61 29.74 11.29 24.48
C ALA A 61 29.76 10.01 23.60
N GLY A 62 30.92 9.67 23.06
CA GLY A 62 31.12 8.47 22.24
C GLY A 62 30.69 8.60 20.77
N ILE A 63 30.26 9.79 20.33
CA ILE A 63 29.88 10.08 18.95
C ILE A 63 30.91 11.02 18.36
N ARG A 64 31.59 10.59 17.31
CA ARG A 64 32.57 11.40 16.58
C ARG A 64 31.85 12.22 15.53
N TRP A 65 32.33 13.43 15.26
CA TRP A 65 31.66 14.34 14.33
C TRP A 65 32.61 15.01 13.37
N ILE A 66 32.11 15.29 12.17
CA ILE A 66 32.71 16.23 11.20
C ILE A 66 31.64 17.26 10.85
N ALA A 67 32.01 18.54 10.95
CA ALA A 67 31.08 19.63 10.73
C ALA A 67 31.39 20.40 9.43
N PHE A 68 30.34 20.88 8.75
CA PHE A 68 30.44 21.75 7.58
C PHE A 68 29.58 22.99 7.71
N SER A 69 30.13 24.14 7.37
CA SER A 69 29.41 25.41 7.36
C SER A 69 29.93 26.33 6.26
N ASP A 70 29.08 27.25 5.82
CA ASP A 70 29.41 28.33 4.90
C ASP A 70 30.15 29.49 5.59
N ASP A 71 29.99 29.63 6.90
CA ASP A 71 30.66 30.65 7.70
C ASP A 71 32.15 30.30 7.95
N THR A 72 33.03 31.24 7.62
CA THR A 72 34.49 31.07 7.71
C THR A 72 35.03 31.26 9.13
N GLU A 73 34.22 31.73 10.08
CA GLU A 73 34.64 32.03 11.44
C GLU A 73 34.56 30.85 12.43
N ILE A 74 34.11 29.67 11.98
CA ILE A 74 33.88 28.54 12.89
C ILE A 74 35.17 27.77 13.14
N ARG A 75 35.80 28.06 14.28
CA ARG A 75 36.82 27.21 14.90
C ARG A 75 36.37 26.82 16.30
N PRO A 76 35.61 25.72 16.46
CA PRO A 76 35.41 25.15 17.79
C PRO A 76 36.79 24.75 18.31
N GLU A 77 37.13 25.09 19.55
CA GLU A 77 38.32 24.55 20.24
C GLU A 77 38.09 23.05 20.51
N ALA A 78 38.18 22.22 19.46
CA ALA A 78 38.03 20.78 19.55
C ALA A 78 39.41 20.12 19.78
N PRO A 79 39.50 19.06 20.60
CA PRO A 79 40.73 18.30 20.77
C PRO A 79 41.19 17.71 19.43
N ALA A 80 42.50 17.71 19.22
CA ALA A 80 43.10 17.42 17.93
C ALA A 80 42.81 16.00 17.40
N ASP A 81 42.75 15.94 16.06
CA ASP A 81 43.05 14.82 15.14
C ASP A 81 41.87 14.32 14.29
N ARG A 82 40.63 14.33 14.77
CA ARG A 82 39.50 13.70 14.02
C ARG A 82 38.15 14.39 14.09
N GLU A 83 38.04 15.50 14.82
CA GLU A 83 36.81 16.29 14.95
C GLU A 83 37.12 17.72 14.52
N ARG A 84 36.58 18.13 13.36
CA ARG A 84 36.93 19.39 12.72
C ARG A 84 35.70 20.00 12.05
N CYS A 85 35.66 21.34 12.05
CA CYS A 85 34.76 22.10 11.19
C CYS A 85 35.47 22.46 9.88
N HIS A 86 34.77 22.28 8.77
CA HIS A 86 35.24 22.59 7.43
C HIS A 86 34.35 23.65 6.79
N VAL A 87 34.94 24.47 5.92
CA VAL A 87 34.19 25.44 5.12
C VAL A 87 33.62 24.74 3.88
N GLY A 88 32.34 24.95 3.62
CA GLY A 88 31.62 24.50 2.43
C GLY A 88 30.18 24.08 2.70
N GLU A 89 29.36 24.08 1.66
CA GLU A 89 27.95 23.72 1.73
C GLU A 89 27.75 22.25 1.34
N ILE A 90 27.02 21.48 2.15
CA ILE A 90 26.62 20.12 1.76
C ILE A 90 25.50 20.23 0.72
N VAL A 91 25.82 19.85 -0.51
CA VAL A 91 24.91 19.98 -1.68
C VAL A 91 24.27 18.66 -2.08
N SER A 92 24.82 17.52 -1.64
CA SER A 92 24.17 16.23 -1.85
C SER A 92 24.45 15.27 -0.72
N LEU A 93 23.45 14.42 -0.43
CA LEU A 93 23.48 13.43 0.63
C LEU A 93 22.65 12.22 0.18
N HIS A 94 23.23 11.03 0.29
CA HIS A 94 22.56 9.77 -0.04
C HIS A 94 22.89 8.71 1.00
N GLY A 95 21.99 7.75 1.18
CA GLY A 95 22.18 6.61 2.09
C GLY A 95 21.21 6.62 3.26
N HIS A 96 21.52 5.80 4.25
CA HIS A 96 20.74 5.62 5.46
C HIS A 96 21.70 5.40 6.64
N LEU A 97 21.14 5.11 7.81
CA LEU A 97 21.87 4.81 9.05
C LEU A 97 23.02 3.82 8.78
N GLY A 98 24.25 4.28 9.01
CA GLY A 98 25.48 3.50 8.79
C GLY A 98 26.16 3.68 7.42
N THR A 99 25.51 4.32 6.45
CA THR A 99 25.94 4.30 5.03
C THR A 99 25.85 5.65 4.32
N PHE A 100 25.73 6.76 5.04
CA PHE A 100 25.62 8.07 4.42
C PHE A 100 26.88 8.48 3.65
N ARG A 101 26.68 9.02 2.45
CA ARG A 101 27.68 9.67 1.60
C ARG A 101 27.21 11.07 1.26
N ALA A 102 28.13 12.02 1.29
CA ALA A 102 27.82 13.40 0.99
C ALA A 102 28.87 14.04 0.07
N ARG A 103 28.47 15.12 -0.60
CA ARG A 103 29.36 15.99 -1.35
C ARG A 103 29.23 17.42 -0.84
N VAL A 104 30.35 18.12 -0.84
CA VAL A 104 30.43 19.52 -0.40
C VAL A 104 30.80 20.41 -1.59
N ALA A 105 30.15 21.56 -1.69
CA ALA A 105 30.53 22.65 -2.58
C ALA A 105 31.39 23.68 -1.84
N THR A 106 32.44 24.15 -2.49
CA THR A 106 33.28 25.26 -2.03
C THR A 106 33.57 26.16 -3.23
N GLY A 107 32.88 27.30 -3.30
CA GLY A 107 32.81 28.10 -4.52
C GLY A 107 32.18 27.29 -5.66
N GLU A 108 32.83 27.26 -6.82
CA GLU A 108 32.36 26.50 -8.01
C GLU A 108 32.74 25.00 -7.99
N THR A 109 33.51 24.56 -6.99
CA THR A 109 34.03 23.18 -6.94
C THR A 109 33.18 22.30 -6.05
N THR A 110 32.82 21.10 -6.52
CA THR A 110 32.11 20.09 -5.72
C THR A 110 33.01 18.86 -5.50
N ARG A 111 33.19 18.43 -4.25
CA ARG A 111 34.05 17.29 -3.88
C ARG A 111 33.34 16.28 -2.97
N ASP A 112 33.74 15.02 -3.07
CA ASP A 112 33.31 13.94 -2.19
C ASP A 112 34.02 14.06 -0.82
N ILE A 113 33.27 13.92 0.28
CA ILE A 113 33.81 14.03 1.64
C ILE A 113 34.08 12.68 2.31
N ALA A 114 33.97 11.57 1.59
CA ALA A 114 34.30 10.23 2.06
C ALA A 114 35.67 10.16 2.80
N PRO A 115 36.76 10.77 2.31
CA PRO A 115 38.06 10.72 3.01
C PRO A 115 38.04 11.31 4.42
N LEU A 116 37.06 12.15 4.74
CA LEU A 116 36.91 12.80 6.05
C LEU A 116 36.11 11.96 7.05
N SER A 117 35.47 10.87 6.61
CA SER A 117 34.67 10.04 7.51
C SER A 117 35.53 9.47 8.67
N PRO A 118 35.13 9.70 9.93
CA PRO A 118 35.76 9.08 11.10
C PRO A 118 35.82 7.55 11.04
N ASN A 119 34.96 6.90 10.26
CA ASN A 119 34.95 5.44 10.15
C ASN A 119 36.10 4.85 9.32
N GLY A 120 36.79 5.67 8.52
CA GLY A 120 37.88 5.23 7.64
C GLY A 120 37.42 4.39 6.44
N ASN A 121 36.11 4.20 6.26
CA ASN A 121 35.49 3.45 5.15
C ASN A 121 34.76 4.37 4.15
N GLY A 122 34.88 5.68 4.30
CA GLY A 122 34.21 6.64 3.44
C GLY A 122 32.73 6.93 3.76
N LEU A 123 32.17 6.34 4.82
CA LEU A 123 30.73 6.44 5.14
C LEU A 123 30.49 7.08 6.50
N PHE A 124 29.46 7.91 6.60
CA PHE A 124 28.96 8.44 7.86
C PHE A 124 27.81 7.57 8.36
N ASP A 125 27.73 7.38 9.68
CA ASP A 125 26.65 6.60 10.28
C ASP A 125 25.39 7.43 10.48
N LEU A 126 25.58 8.70 10.85
CA LEU A 126 24.54 9.62 11.31
C LEU A 126 24.69 10.98 10.61
N VAL A 127 23.59 11.70 10.50
CA VAL A 127 23.55 13.06 9.93
C VAL A 127 22.69 13.97 10.79
N LEU A 128 23.23 15.14 11.12
CA LEU A 128 22.53 16.25 11.76
C LEU A 128 22.57 17.48 10.85
N ASP A 129 21.42 17.79 10.24
CA ASP A 129 21.20 18.96 9.39
C ASP A 129 20.60 20.10 10.23
N LEU A 130 21.37 21.16 10.42
CA LEU A 130 21.03 22.33 11.25
C LEU A 130 20.58 23.53 10.41
N ARG A 131 20.35 23.37 9.11
CA ARG A 131 19.91 24.47 8.24
C ARG A 131 18.47 24.86 8.52
N ASP A 132 18.07 26.03 8.03
CA ASP A 132 16.67 26.49 8.14
C ASP A 132 15.72 25.53 7.43
N ASN A 133 16.12 25.08 6.24
CA ASN A 133 15.40 24.10 5.45
C ASN A 133 16.18 22.78 5.37
N PRO A 134 15.50 21.62 5.47
CA PRO A 134 16.15 20.32 5.37
C PRO A 134 16.72 20.07 3.98
N LEU A 135 17.76 19.23 3.89
CA LEU A 135 18.44 18.86 2.63
C LEU A 135 17.62 17.83 1.88
N LEU A 136 17.07 16.91 2.66
CA LEU A 136 16.22 15.85 2.19
C LEU A 136 14.78 16.31 2.38
N HIS A 137 14.06 16.45 1.27
CA HIS A 137 12.66 16.89 1.25
C HIS A 137 11.65 15.74 1.39
N GLN A 138 12.15 14.51 1.56
CA GLN A 138 11.34 13.33 1.87
C GLN A 138 10.51 13.57 3.12
N GLU A 139 9.19 13.31 3.06
CA GLU A 139 8.32 13.48 4.21
C GLU A 139 8.69 12.52 5.37
N VAL A 140 9.28 11.38 5.05
CA VAL A 140 9.86 10.45 6.01
C VAL A 140 11.34 10.27 5.67
N PRO A 141 12.25 11.02 6.32
CA PRO A 141 13.68 10.95 6.00
C PRO A 141 14.30 9.57 6.29
N PRO A 142 15.46 9.27 5.68
CA PRO A 142 16.17 8.03 5.91
C PRO A 142 16.50 7.87 7.40
N PRO A 143 16.45 6.63 7.95
CA PRO A 143 16.90 6.42 9.32
C PRO A 143 18.33 6.95 9.48
N GLY A 144 18.65 7.62 10.58
CA GLY A 144 19.98 8.19 10.79
C GLY A 144 20.17 9.64 10.33
N TYR A 145 19.17 10.24 9.67
CA TYR A 145 19.13 11.67 9.35
C TYR A 145 18.16 12.42 10.27
N TRP A 146 18.60 13.56 10.81
CA TRP A 146 17.75 14.50 11.55
C TRP A 146 17.97 15.92 11.06
N HIS A 147 16.87 16.63 10.88
CA HIS A 147 16.85 18.07 10.67
C HIS A 147 16.41 18.77 11.97
N CYS A 148 17.11 19.85 12.35
CA CYS A 148 16.77 20.68 13.51
C CYS A 148 17.23 22.12 13.26
N ALA A 149 16.28 23.01 12.95
CA ALA A 149 16.56 24.44 12.78
C ALA A 149 16.64 25.21 14.12
N ASP A 150 16.16 24.61 15.21
CA ASP A 150 16.20 25.20 16.56
C ASP A 150 17.50 24.87 17.32
N ASP A 151 17.91 25.74 18.23
CA ASP A 151 19.10 25.57 19.10
C ASP A 151 18.75 25.34 20.59
N GLY A 152 17.46 25.29 20.93
CA GLY A 152 16.95 25.05 22.29
C GLY A 152 16.55 23.60 22.57
N ALA A 153 15.43 23.40 23.29
CA ALA A 153 14.93 22.08 23.68
C ALA A 153 14.73 21.07 22.52
N PRO A 154 14.34 21.47 21.28
CA PRO A 154 14.28 20.54 20.15
C PRO A 154 15.64 19.93 19.78
N LEU A 155 16.72 20.69 19.88
CA LEU A 155 18.08 20.22 19.63
C LEU A 155 18.51 19.17 20.66
N GLU A 156 18.25 19.42 21.95
CA GLU A 156 18.58 18.47 23.02
C GLU A 156 17.86 17.13 22.83
N ARG A 157 16.57 17.16 22.47
CA ARG A 157 15.82 15.94 22.14
C ARG A 157 16.40 15.22 20.92
N THR A 158 16.87 15.97 19.91
CA THR A 158 17.48 15.42 18.71
C THR A 158 18.82 14.74 19.02
N LEU A 159 19.68 15.38 19.82
CA LEU A 159 20.95 14.82 20.27
C LEU A 159 20.74 13.55 21.12
N ALA A 160 19.75 13.56 22.02
CA ALA A 160 19.38 12.38 22.80
C ALA A 160 18.91 11.21 21.91
N ARG A 161 18.17 11.49 20.83
CA ARG A 161 17.77 10.48 19.84
C ARG A 161 18.95 9.95 19.04
N LEU A 162 19.89 10.82 18.67
CA LEU A 162 21.11 10.49 17.95
C LEU A 162 21.99 9.52 18.77
N ALA A 163 22.13 9.77 20.08
CA ALA A 163 22.87 8.90 20.98
C ALA A 163 22.32 7.47 21.06
N ARG A 164 21.00 7.29 20.92
CA ARG A 164 20.34 5.97 20.89
C ARG A 164 20.51 5.21 19.57
N ARG A 165 21.29 5.74 18.63
CA ARG A 165 21.46 5.21 17.26
C ARG A 165 22.89 4.73 16.99
N VAL A 166 23.64 4.45 18.04
CA VAL A 166 24.98 3.85 18.01
C VAL A 166 24.90 2.37 18.38
N GLY A 167 25.68 1.53 17.70
CA GLY A 167 25.73 0.09 17.92
C GLY A 167 25.10 -0.73 16.80
N LEU A 168 24.63 -1.93 17.15
CA LEU A 168 23.87 -2.80 16.26
C LEU A 168 22.39 -2.56 16.50
N LEU A 169 21.69 -2.09 15.48
CA LEU A 169 20.26 -1.83 15.52
C LEU A 169 19.55 -2.75 14.53
N ALA A 170 18.29 -3.05 14.80
CA ALA A 170 17.45 -3.77 13.87
C ALA A 170 16.03 -3.23 13.88
N LYS A 171 15.34 -3.43 12.76
CA LYS A 171 13.89 -3.27 12.64
C LYS A 171 13.35 -4.45 11.84
N PRO A 172 12.08 -4.83 12.01
CA PRO A 172 11.49 -5.83 11.14
C PRO A 172 11.42 -5.33 9.69
N ARG A 173 11.43 -6.26 8.73
CA ARG A 173 10.96 -5.99 7.38
C ARG A 173 9.43 -5.90 7.43
N TYR A 174 8.89 -4.74 7.07
CA TYR A 174 7.46 -4.44 7.23
C TYR A 174 6.57 -4.95 6.09
N TYR A 175 7.15 -5.54 5.04
CA TYR A 175 6.43 -5.89 3.84
C TYR A 175 6.81 -7.27 3.32
N ASP A 176 5.85 -7.88 2.61
CA ASP A 176 6.07 -9.00 1.71
C ASP A 176 5.70 -8.57 0.29
N TYR A 177 6.46 -9.03 -0.70
CA TYR A 177 6.30 -8.66 -2.10
C TYR A 177 6.27 -9.90 -3.01
N ASP A 178 5.19 -10.01 -3.79
CA ASP A 178 4.99 -11.03 -4.82
C ASP A 178 5.03 -10.36 -6.21
N SER A 179 6.14 -10.56 -6.92
CA SER A 179 6.33 -10.01 -8.27
C SER A 179 5.38 -10.61 -9.30
N GLN A 180 4.87 -11.83 -9.09
CA GLN A 180 3.94 -12.48 -10.03
C GLN A 180 2.56 -11.83 -10.02
N ARG A 181 2.18 -11.19 -8.91
CA ARG A 181 0.94 -10.39 -8.77
C ARG A 181 1.14 -8.92 -9.13
N CYS A 182 2.37 -8.48 -9.32
CA CYS A 182 2.68 -7.08 -9.58
C CYS A 182 2.28 -6.70 -11.01
N SER A 183 1.52 -5.62 -11.17
CA SER A 183 1.15 -5.07 -12.49
C SER A 183 2.02 -3.89 -12.90
N HIS A 184 3.21 -3.72 -12.31
CA HIS A 184 4.10 -2.60 -12.61
C HIS A 184 4.72 -2.71 -14.00
N ASP A 185 5.08 -3.91 -14.42
CA ASP A 185 5.56 -4.20 -15.76
C ASP A 185 4.89 -5.49 -16.25
N ARG A 186 4.51 -5.51 -17.52
CA ARG A 186 4.17 -6.75 -18.21
C ARG A 186 4.77 -6.71 -19.60
N GLN A 187 5.75 -7.57 -19.84
CA GLN A 187 6.44 -7.70 -21.13
C GLN A 187 7.03 -6.36 -21.63
N GLY A 188 7.59 -5.56 -20.72
CA GLY A 188 8.22 -4.28 -21.04
C GLY A 188 7.25 -3.09 -21.17
N VAL A 189 5.94 -3.31 -20.97
CA VAL A 189 4.96 -2.23 -20.88
C VAL A 189 4.80 -1.82 -19.42
N LYS A 190 5.17 -0.58 -19.11
CA LYS A 190 4.98 0.02 -17.78
C LYS A 190 3.49 0.16 -17.47
N GLY A 191 3.06 -0.46 -16.38
CA GLY A 191 1.70 -0.43 -15.85
C GLY A 191 1.60 0.38 -14.55
N CYS A 192 1.16 -0.27 -13.47
CA CYS A 192 0.81 0.38 -12.21
C CYS A 192 2.04 0.99 -11.49
N GLN A 193 1.92 2.25 -11.04
CA GLN A 193 2.98 2.95 -10.29
C GLN A 193 2.54 3.49 -8.92
N ARG A 194 1.35 3.10 -8.44
CA ARG A 194 0.74 3.67 -7.22
C ARG A 194 1.64 3.58 -5.99
N CYS A 195 2.38 2.49 -5.84
CA CYS A 195 3.27 2.31 -4.68
C CYS A 195 4.45 3.28 -4.66
N LEU A 196 4.96 3.71 -5.83
CA LEU A 196 6.07 4.66 -5.92
C LEU A 196 5.65 6.03 -5.38
N SER A 197 4.52 6.55 -5.84
CA SER A 197 3.97 7.81 -5.36
C SER A 197 3.39 7.72 -3.95
N ALA A 198 3.20 6.50 -3.43
CA ALA A 198 2.67 6.27 -2.10
C ALA A 198 3.73 6.12 -1.00
N CYS A 199 5.02 6.10 -1.35
CA CYS A 199 6.09 5.90 -0.38
C CYS A 199 6.69 7.23 0.09
N PRO A 200 6.36 7.75 1.29
CA PRO A 200 6.92 9.01 1.79
C PRO A 200 8.41 8.94 2.14
N ALA A 201 8.96 7.72 2.20
CA ALA A 201 10.39 7.46 2.43
C ALA A 201 11.15 7.20 1.13
N GLU A 202 10.47 7.24 -0.02
CA GLU A 202 11.04 6.96 -1.35
C GLU A 202 11.82 5.63 -1.42
N ALA A 203 11.41 4.66 -0.62
CA ALA A 203 12.05 3.35 -0.53
C ALA A 203 11.72 2.44 -1.72
N ILE A 204 10.88 2.89 -2.68
CA ILE A 204 10.38 2.07 -3.78
C ILE A 204 10.83 2.69 -5.11
N THR A 205 11.49 1.89 -5.94
CA THR A 205 11.97 2.30 -7.26
C THR A 205 11.47 1.35 -8.34
N SER A 206 11.42 1.82 -9.58
CA SER A 206 11.17 0.96 -10.75
C SER A 206 12.44 0.17 -11.08
N GLY A 207 12.38 -1.16 -10.97
CA GLY A 207 13.43 -2.07 -11.42
C GLY A 207 13.14 -2.64 -12.82
N GLU A 208 13.94 -3.63 -13.23
CA GLU A 208 13.68 -4.39 -14.47
C GLU A 208 12.56 -5.40 -14.24
N GLY A 209 11.42 -5.22 -14.92
CA GLY A 209 10.26 -6.14 -14.87
C GLY A 209 9.44 -6.11 -13.57
N ALA A 210 9.89 -5.42 -12.52
CA ALA A 210 9.24 -5.33 -11.22
C ALA A 210 9.70 -4.08 -10.46
N ILE A 211 8.96 -3.68 -9.43
CA ILE A 211 9.47 -2.69 -8.46
C ILE A 211 10.57 -3.31 -7.59
N ALA A 212 11.46 -2.48 -7.08
CA ALA A 212 12.40 -2.81 -6.01
C ALA A 212 12.06 -2.00 -4.75
N ILE A 213 12.16 -2.62 -3.57
CA ILE A 213 11.89 -1.97 -2.29
C ILE A 213 13.16 -2.04 -1.43
N ASP A 214 13.75 -0.90 -1.09
CA ASP A 214 14.89 -0.83 -0.20
C ASP A 214 14.44 -1.09 1.25
N PRO A 215 14.83 -2.21 1.87
CA PRO A 215 14.42 -2.54 3.23
C PRO A 215 15.05 -1.60 4.27
N HIS A 216 16.20 -0.97 3.99
CA HIS A 216 16.87 -0.03 4.88
C HIS A 216 16.24 1.37 4.87
N LEU A 217 15.61 1.77 3.77
CA LEU A 217 14.80 3.00 3.70
C LEU A 217 13.34 2.78 4.11
N CYS A 218 12.79 1.58 3.95
CA CYS A 218 11.40 1.29 4.31
C CYS A 218 11.14 1.48 5.82
N GLN A 219 10.28 2.44 6.19
CA GLN A 219 9.96 2.76 7.60
C GLN A 219 8.63 2.19 8.09
N GLY A 220 7.99 1.30 7.31
CA GLY A 220 6.77 0.62 7.73
C GLY A 220 5.51 1.50 7.75
N CYS A 221 5.44 2.56 6.95
CA CYS A 221 4.25 3.42 6.87
C CYS A 221 3.00 2.71 6.32
N GLY A 222 3.19 1.66 5.50
CA GLY A 222 2.12 0.83 4.95
C GLY A 222 1.38 1.40 3.73
N GLY A 223 1.57 2.68 3.38
CA GLY A 223 0.88 3.32 2.24
C GLY A 223 0.94 2.53 0.93
N CYS A 224 2.10 1.94 0.61
CA CYS A 224 2.27 1.09 -0.58
C CYS A 224 1.39 -0.17 -0.57
N THR A 225 1.13 -0.76 0.61
CA THR A 225 0.26 -1.93 0.80
C THR A 225 -1.21 -1.53 0.65
N GLN A 226 -1.57 -0.34 1.15
CA GLN A 226 -2.92 0.21 1.07
C GLN A 226 -3.32 0.55 -0.37
N VAL A 227 -2.42 1.15 -1.16
CA VAL A 227 -2.72 1.52 -2.55
C VAL A 227 -2.55 0.37 -3.56
N CYS A 228 -1.94 -0.76 -3.17
CA CYS A 228 -1.75 -1.91 -4.05
C CYS A 228 -3.10 -2.63 -4.27
N PRO A 229 -3.66 -2.64 -5.51
CA PRO A 229 -4.97 -3.25 -5.76
C PRO A 229 -4.92 -4.78 -5.83
N ASN A 230 -3.78 -5.35 -6.25
CA ASN A 230 -3.59 -6.80 -6.36
C ASN A 230 -3.16 -7.46 -5.05
N GLY A 231 -2.81 -6.67 -4.04
CA GLY A 231 -2.10 -7.17 -2.86
C GLY A 231 -0.73 -7.76 -3.19
N ALA A 232 -0.08 -7.31 -4.27
CA ALA A 232 1.29 -7.71 -4.62
C ALA A 232 2.31 -7.26 -3.55
N ILE A 233 2.04 -6.13 -2.87
CA ILE A 233 2.73 -5.74 -1.65
C ILE A 233 1.73 -5.89 -0.50
N SER A 234 2.12 -6.62 0.55
CA SER A 234 1.32 -6.77 1.77
C SER A 234 2.13 -6.39 3.00
N PHE A 235 1.46 -5.96 4.07
CA PHE A 235 2.12 -5.66 5.32
C PHE A 235 2.46 -6.97 6.03
N ALA A 236 3.73 -7.19 6.32
CA ALA A 236 4.20 -8.48 6.84
C ALA A 236 3.77 -8.73 8.29
N TRP A 237 3.36 -7.68 9.02
CA TRP A 237 3.13 -7.82 10.44
C TRP A 237 2.09 -6.88 11.11
N PRO A 238 1.08 -7.42 11.82
CA PRO A 238 0.67 -8.83 11.75
C PRO A 238 0.20 -9.15 10.33
N ASP A 239 0.35 -10.41 9.94
CA ASP A 239 -0.30 -10.90 8.72
C ASP A 239 -1.81 -10.62 8.79
N ARG A 240 -2.41 -10.26 7.65
CA ARG A 240 -3.83 -9.88 7.56
C ARG A 240 -4.76 -10.99 8.02
N THR A 241 -4.45 -12.25 7.70
CA THR A 241 -5.27 -13.40 8.12
C THR A 241 -5.26 -13.53 9.63
N VAL A 242 -4.08 -13.44 10.24
CA VAL A 242 -3.91 -13.47 11.70
C VAL A 242 -4.62 -12.28 12.37
N MET A 243 -4.53 -11.10 11.76
CA MET A 243 -5.21 -9.89 12.24
C MET A 243 -6.74 -10.10 12.27
N LEU A 244 -7.33 -10.55 11.15
CA LEU A 244 -8.78 -10.77 11.05
C LEU A 244 -9.26 -11.87 12.00
N GLN A 245 -8.48 -12.95 12.16
CA GLN A 245 -8.80 -14.02 13.12
C GLN A 245 -8.85 -13.49 14.56
N ARG A 246 -7.94 -12.60 14.94
CA ARG A 246 -7.94 -11.99 16.28
C ARG A 246 -9.05 -10.97 16.46
N ILE A 247 -9.36 -10.19 15.43
CA ILE A 247 -10.51 -9.28 15.42
C ILE A 247 -11.80 -10.07 15.63
N ASP A 248 -11.98 -11.18 14.91
CA ASP A 248 -13.14 -12.07 15.07
C ASP A 248 -13.23 -12.60 16.51
N GLN A 249 -12.16 -13.18 17.04
CA GLN A 249 -12.12 -13.67 18.42
C GLN A 249 -12.51 -12.59 19.45
N LEU A 250 -12.03 -11.36 19.24
CA LEU A 250 -12.32 -10.22 20.11
C LEU A 250 -13.80 -9.82 20.03
N ILE A 251 -14.35 -9.68 18.82
CA ILE A 251 -15.76 -9.32 18.61
C ILE A 251 -16.68 -10.42 19.16
N GLN A 252 -16.44 -11.68 18.82
CA GLN A 252 -17.24 -12.80 19.31
C GLN A 252 -17.12 -12.96 20.84
N GLY A 253 -15.94 -12.67 21.39
CA GLY A 253 -15.73 -12.63 22.84
C GLY A 253 -16.59 -11.56 23.50
N TYR A 254 -16.61 -10.35 22.95
CA TYR A 254 -17.43 -9.25 23.44
C TYR A 254 -18.94 -9.56 23.35
N VAL A 255 -19.41 -10.05 22.20
CA VAL A 255 -20.83 -10.40 21.96
C VAL A 255 -21.30 -11.53 22.88
N ARG A 256 -20.42 -12.43 23.34
CA ARG A 256 -20.79 -13.44 24.35
C ARG A 256 -21.04 -12.85 25.74
N LEU A 257 -20.53 -11.66 26.03
CA LEU A 257 -20.71 -10.98 27.32
C LEU A 257 -22.00 -10.14 27.38
N GLY A 258 -22.65 -9.87 26.24
CA GLY A 258 -23.91 -9.12 26.17
C GLY A 258 -24.46 -8.93 24.75
N GLU A 259 -25.67 -8.37 24.63
CA GLU A 259 -26.41 -8.30 23.35
C GLU A 259 -26.00 -7.14 22.41
N ARG A 260 -24.93 -6.40 22.72
CA ARG A 260 -24.50 -5.21 21.95
C ARG A 260 -23.30 -5.53 21.04
N ALA A 261 -23.19 -4.81 19.93
CA ALA A 261 -22.00 -4.88 19.08
C ALA A 261 -20.93 -3.87 19.53
N PRO A 262 -19.64 -4.24 19.50
CA PRO A 262 -18.56 -3.31 19.83
C PRO A 262 -18.21 -2.41 18.65
N SER A 263 -17.69 -1.22 18.94
CA SER A 263 -16.92 -0.43 17.99
C SER A 263 -15.45 -0.82 18.06
N ILE A 264 -14.75 -0.87 16.92
CA ILE A 264 -13.32 -1.16 16.88
C ILE A 264 -12.54 0.13 16.62
N LEU A 265 -11.53 0.40 17.45
CA LEU A 265 -10.60 1.51 17.26
C LEU A 265 -9.24 0.98 16.80
N PHE A 266 -8.86 1.24 15.55
CA PHE A 266 -7.49 1.06 15.11
C PHE A 266 -6.67 2.30 15.46
N TYR A 267 -5.60 2.13 16.24
CA TYR A 267 -4.75 3.24 16.66
C TYR A 267 -3.26 2.94 16.42
N ARG A 268 -2.49 3.98 16.16
CA ARG A 268 -1.05 3.85 15.90
C ARG A 268 -0.27 3.57 17.19
N ASP A 269 0.34 2.39 17.26
CA ASP A 269 1.29 2.03 18.32
C ASP A 269 2.54 1.32 17.77
N ARG A 270 3.66 2.05 17.79
CA ARG A 270 4.96 1.56 17.32
C ARG A 270 5.75 0.81 18.38
N ILE A 271 5.49 1.08 19.67
CA ILE A 271 6.32 0.60 20.78
C ILE A 271 5.61 -0.57 21.50
N ARG A 272 4.27 -0.60 21.45
CA ARG A 272 3.43 -1.63 22.09
C ARG A 272 3.72 -1.76 23.56
N GLU A 273 3.75 -0.62 24.26
CA GLU A 273 3.92 -0.61 25.71
C GLU A 273 2.59 -0.97 26.38
N PRO A 274 2.54 -2.04 27.19
CA PRO A 274 1.31 -2.45 27.88
C PRO A 274 0.67 -1.33 28.71
N ALA A 275 1.49 -0.45 29.31
CA ALA A 275 1.02 0.70 30.08
C ALA A 275 0.16 1.66 29.24
N ARG A 276 0.57 1.94 28.00
CA ARG A 276 -0.18 2.82 27.10
C ARG A 276 -1.54 2.23 26.71
N LEU A 277 -1.59 0.92 26.49
CA LEU A 277 -2.85 0.23 26.23
C LEU A 277 -3.77 0.30 27.46
N LEU A 278 -3.23 0.08 28.67
CA LEU A 278 -4.00 0.16 29.92
C LEU A 278 -4.57 1.57 30.16
N GLU A 279 -3.79 2.61 29.89
CA GLU A 279 -4.23 4.01 29.97
C GLU A 279 -5.34 4.29 28.95
N LEU A 280 -5.17 3.85 27.70
CA LEU A 280 -6.18 4.01 26.65
C LEU A 280 -7.47 3.26 26.99
N CYS A 281 -7.39 2.00 27.42
CA CYS A 281 -8.55 1.25 27.88
C CYS A 281 -9.20 1.84 29.13
N ALA A 282 -8.52 2.72 29.88
CA ALA A 282 -9.11 3.41 31.02
C ALA A 282 -9.91 4.66 30.62
N SER A 283 -9.61 5.27 29.48
CA SER A 283 -10.31 6.47 29.00
C SER A 283 -11.43 6.16 28.00
N LEU A 284 -11.36 5.04 27.30
CA LEU A 284 -12.36 4.64 26.30
C LEU A 284 -13.64 4.07 26.93
N PRO A 285 -14.81 4.25 26.27
CA PRO A 285 -16.03 3.52 26.61
C PRO A 285 -15.85 2.00 26.52
N ASP A 286 -16.57 1.24 27.34
CA ASP A 286 -16.47 -0.24 27.38
C ASP A 286 -16.84 -0.90 26.02
N GLU A 287 -17.67 -0.25 25.21
CA GLU A 287 -18.05 -0.71 23.88
C GLU A 287 -16.98 -0.47 22.81
N VAL A 288 -15.92 0.28 23.10
CA VAL A 288 -14.84 0.60 22.15
C VAL A 288 -13.63 -0.28 22.43
N LEU A 289 -13.32 -1.16 21.49
CA LEU A 289 -12.21 -2.10 21.61
C LEU A 289 -11.00 -1.60 20.81
N PRO A 290 -9.90 -1.17 21.46
CA PRO A 290 -8.73 -0.66 20.77
C PRO A 290 -7.84 -1.78 20.22
N ILE A 291 -7.37 -1.64 18.98
CA ILE A 291 -6.48 -2.58 18.31
C ILE A 291 -5.22 -1.82 17.84
N PRO A 292 -4.03 -2.18 18.34
CA PRO A 292 -2.80 -1.52 17.95
C PRO A 292 -2.35 -1.94 16.55
N VAL A 293 -2.06 -0.95 15.71
CA VAL A 293 -1.41 -1.12 14.41
C VAL A 293 -0.10 -0.35 14.36
N HIS A 294 0.90 -0.87 13.62
CA HIS A 294 2.20 -0.19 13.52
C HIS A 294 2.10 1.19 12.86
N ALA A 295 1.26 1.28 11.83
CA ALA A 295 0.88 2.49 11.12
C ALA A 295 -0.53 2.29 10.58
N VAL A 296 -1.33 3.35 10.47
CA VAL A 296 -2.68 3.25 9.89
C VAL A 296 -2.64 2.70 8.46
N GLY A 297 -1.64 3.05 7.66
CA GLY A 297 -1.47 2.49 6.32
C GLY A 297 -1.14 1.00 6.28
N SER A 298 -0.91 0.33 7.41
CA SER A 298 -0.73 -1.13 7.47
C SER A 298 -2.04 -1.92 7.31
N ILE A 299 -3.18 -1.24 7.42
CA ILE A 299 -4.52 -1.79 7.20
C ILE A 299 -5.21 -1.00 6.08
N GLY A 300 -6.01 -1.69 5.28
CA GLY A 300 -6.79 -1.07 4.20
C GLY A 300 -8.29 -1.23 4.40
N VAL A 301 -9.04 -0.75 3.39
CA VAL A 301 -10.51 -0.82 3.31
C VAL A 301 -11.01 -2.25 3.50
N GLU A 302 -10.27 -3.24 3.03
CA GLU A 302 -10.60 -4.66 3.20
C GLU A 302 -10.70 -5.07 4.67
N VAL A 303 -9.81 -4.57 5.54
CA VAL A 303 -9.81 -4.90 6.97
C VAL A 303 -10.95 -4.17 7.66
N TRP A 304 -11.21 -2.90 7.30
CA TRP A 304 -12.29 -2.13 7.91
C TRP A 304 -13.66 -2.71 7.59
N LEU A 305 -13.92 -3.07 6.33
CA LEU A 305 -15.16 -3.71 5.92
C LEU A 305 -15.30 -5.11 6.52
N ALA A 306 -14.22 -5.91 6.54
CA ALA A 306 -14.25 -7.22 7.20
C ALA A 306 -14.56 -7.10 8.70
N THR A 307 -14.05 -6.06 9.36
CA THR A 307 -14.35 -5.79 10.78
C THR A 307 -15.84 -5.52 11.02
N LEU A 308 -16.49 -4.73 10.15
CA LEU A 308 -17.94 -4.56 10.21
C LEU A 308 -18.67 -5.87 9.92
N ALA A 309 -18.21 -6.63 8.91
CA ALA A 309 -18.81 -7.91 8.54
C ALA A 309 -18.74 -8.93 9.69
N LEU A 310 -17.68 -8.89 10.50
CA LEU A 310 -17.52 -9.73 11.70
C LEU A 310 -18.47 -9.34 12.86
N GLY A 311 -19.23 -8.25 12.72
CA GLY A 311 -20.24 -7.84 13.69
C GLY A 311 -19.91 -6.58 14.49
N ALA A 312 -18.84 -5.85 14.14
CA ALA A 312 -18.59 -4.55 14.74
C ALA A 312 -19.66 -3.54 14.34
N SER A 313 -20.03 -2.65 15.26
CA SER A 313 -21.02 -1.60 15.02
C SER A 313 -20.42 -0.39 14.31
N ALA A 314 -19.12 -0.15 14.47
CA ALA A 314 -18.37 0.92 13.81
C ALA A 314 -16.86 0.62 13.82
N VAL A 315 -16.12 1.27 12.92
CA VAL A 315 -14.66 1.28 12.86
C VAL A 315 -14.17 2.72 12.95
N PHE A 316 -13.36 2.98 13.97
CA PHE A 316 -12.64 4.23 14.16
C PHE A 316 -11.17 4.04 13.78
N ILE A 317 -10.64 5.00 13.05
CA ILE A 317 -9.21 5.07 12.73
C ILE A 317 -8.64 6.30 13.40
N GLU A 318 -7.70 6.10 14.30
CA GLU A 318 -6.93 7.19 14.90
C GLU A 318 -5.53 7.16 14.32
N ASP A 319 -5.19 8.23 13.60
CA ASP A 319 -3.82 8.49 13.19
C ASP A 319 -3.29 9.73 13.91
N ALA A 320 -2.42 9.49 14.90
CA ALA A 320 -1.75 10.52 15.69
C ALA A 320 -1.25 11.72 14.84
N PRO A 321 -1.11 12.94 15.42
CA PRO A 321 -0.80 14.19 14.70
C PRO A 321 0.53 14.23 13.92
N HIS A 322 1.31 13.15 13.94
CA HIS A 322 2.60 12.99 13.25
C HIS A 322 2.49 12.24 11.92
N ALA A 323 1.30 12.15 11.33
CA ALA A 323 1.11 11.61 10.00
C ALA A 323 1.65 12.58 8.93
N SER A 324 2.40 12.03 7.98
CA SER A 324 2.91 12.78 6.83
C SER A 324 1.74 13.31 5.97
N ALA A 325 1.96 14.34 5.16
CA ALA A 325 0.89 14.88 4.29
C ALA A 325 0.40 13.82 3.30
N LEU A 326 1.33 13.07 2.71
CA LEU A 326 1.05 11.94 1.85
C LEU A 326 0.24 10.83 2.56
N ALA A 327 0.63 10.46 3.80
CA ALA A 327 -0.10 9.45 4.56
C ALA A 327 -1.55 9.88 4.88
N ARG A 328 -1.77 11.16 5.20
CA ARG A 328 -3.11 11.72 5.42
C ARG A 328 -3.96 11.70 4.15
N ALA A 329 -3.39 12.09 3.01
CA ALA A 329 -4.09 12.02 1.73
C ALA A 329 -4.52 10.58 1.39
N GLN A 330 -3.63 9.61 1.59
CA GLN A 330 -3.94 8.19 1.36
C GLN A 330 -5.04 7.67 2.27
N LEU A 331 -5.02 8.04 3.55
CA LEU A 331 -6.09 7.68 4.50
C LEU A 331 -7.44 8.23 4.03
N ASN A 332 -7.47 9.50 3.59
CA ASN A 332 -8.70 10.11 3.07
C ASN A 332 -9.20 9.37 1.81
N ASP A 333 -8.33 9.05 0.85
CA ASP A 333 -8.69 8.31 -0.36
C ASP A 333 -9.30 6.93 -0.03
N ALA A 334 -8.77 6.25 0.99
CA ALA A 334 -9.31 4.97 1.43
C ALA A 334 -10.62 5.10 2.21
N LEU A 335 -10.77 6.15 3.03
CA LEU A 335 -12.05 6.45 3.70
C LEU A 335 -13.14 6.75 2.68
N ASP A 336 -12.84 7.51 1.64
CA ASP A 336 -13.79 7.83 0.57
C ASP A 336 -14.17 6.58 -0.23
N MET A 337 -13.22 5.66 -0.45
CA MET A 337 -13.52 4.34 -1.00
C MET A 337 -14.46 3.55 -0.09
N ALA A 338 -14.15 3.45 1.20
CA ALA A 338 -14.97 2.71 2.16
C ALA A 338 -16.40 3.28 2.24
N ARG A 339 -16.54 4.61 2.33
CA ARG A 339 -17.83 5.32 2.36
C ARG A 339 -18.64 5.09 1.10
N SER A 340 -17.99 5.11 -0.06
CA SER A 340 -18.66 4.87 -1.34
C SER A 340 -19.19 3.44 -1.41
N VAL A 341 -18.41 2.46 -0.94
CA VAL A 341 -18.86 1.07 -0.82
C VAL A 341 -20.05 0.94 0.15
N LEU A 342 -19.94 1.51 1.36
CA LEU A 342 -21.01 1.46 2.36
C LEU A 342 -22.31 2.08 1.85
N THR A 343 -22.22 3.27 1.22
CA THR A 343 -23.38 3.94 0.60
C THR A 343 -24.05 3.03 -0.42
N ALA A 344 -23.27 2.37 -1.26
CA ALA A 344 -23.77 1.55 -2.35
C ALA A 344 -24.43 0.25 -1.88
N ILE A 345 -24.13 -0.20 -0.67
CA ILE A 345 -24.76 -1.38 -0.02
C ILE A 345 -25.77 -0.99 1.06
N ASP A 346 -26.22 0.27 1.08
CA ASP A 346 -27.24 0.79 2.00
C ASP A 346 -26.83 0.68 3.49
N ILE A 347 -25.55 0.93 3.77
CA ILE A 347 -24.99 1.04 5.12
C ILE A 347 -24.51 2.48 5.34
N GLU A 348 -24.82 3.01 6.52
CA GLU A 348 -24.47 4.37 6.89
C GLU A 348 -22.95 4.64 6.74
N PRO A 349 -22.51 5.57 5.87
CA PRO A 349 -21.09 5.73 5.54
C PRO A 349 -20.21 6.16 6.71
N THR A 350 -20.82 6.77 7.73
CA THR A 350 -20.10 7.17 8.94
C THR A 350 -19.68 5.97 9.79
N ARG A 351 -20.16 4.74 9.54
CA ARG A 351 -19.72 3.52 10.24
C ARG A 351 -18.21 3.28 10.16
N ILE A 352 -17.52 3.83 9.16
CA ILE A 352 -16.05 3.86 9.09
C ILE A 352 -15.60 5.33 9.04
N ARG A 353 -14.82 5.77 10.03
CA ARG A 353 -14.37 7.17 10.09
C ARG A 353 -13.01 7.34 10.77
N HIS A 354 -12.30 8.39 10.36
CA HIS A 354 -11.21 8.93 11.16
C HIS A 354 -11.78 9.73 12.34
N ALA A 355 -11.20 9.57 13.53
CA ALA A 355 -11.58 10.31 14.73
C ALA A 355 -10.37 10.46 15.67
N ALA A 356 -10.24 11.63 16.31
CA ALA A 356 -9.26 11.83 17.37
C ALA A 356 -9.70 11.09 18.65
N LEU A 357 -8.74 10.66 19.48
CA LEU A 357 -9.04 9.95 20.74
C LEU A 357 -10.04 10.72 21.61
N SER A 358 -9.87 12.05 21.73
CA SER A 358 -10.77 12.90 22.51
C SER A 358 -12.22 12.90 22.03
N GLU A 359 -12.46 12.68 20.74
CA GLU A 359 -13.82 12.59 20.18
C GLU A 359 -14.47 11.24 20.52
N ILE A 360 -13.66 10.17 20.58
CA ILE A 360 -14.10 8.81 20.90
C ILE A 360 -14.41 8.67 22.40
N GLU A 361 -13.58 9.28 23.25
CA GLU A 361 -13.79 9.34 24.71
C GLU A 361 -15.12 10.02 25.10
N GLY A 362 -15.63 10.93 24.27
CA GLY A 362 -16.83 11.73 24.53
C GLY A 362 -18.18 11.02 24.38
N HIS A 363 -18.23 9.71 24.08
CA HIS A 363 -19.44 8.87 23.96
C HIS A 363 -20.49 9.29 22.88
N ALA A 364 -20.29 10.39 22.14
CA ALA A 364 -21.27 10.93 21.19
C ALA A 364 -21.34 10.22 19.82
N LEU A 365 -20.49 9.22 19.59
CA LEU A 365 -20.26 8.61 18.26
C LEU A 365 -20.82 7.18 18.11
N HIS A 366 -21.46 6.62 19.15
CA HIS A 366 -21.72 5.18 19.21
C HIS A 366 -23.17 4.84 18.88
N ASP A 367 -23.38 4.29 17.68
CA ASP A 367 -24.49 3.39 17.45
C ASP A 367 -24.00 1.96 17.73
N ALA A 368 -24.53 1.35 18.80
CA ALA A 368 -24.19 -0.03 19.19
C ALA A 368 -25.03 -1.09 18.45
N THR A 369 -25.87 -0.67 17.51
CA THR A 369 -26.62 -1.56 16.64
C THR A 369 -25.63 -2.31 15.73
N PRO A 370 -25.62 -3.65 15.76
CA PRO A 370 -24.77 -4.45 14.87
C PRO A 370 -25.08 -4.13 13.41
N VAL A 371 -24.04 -4.05 12.59
CA VAL A 371 -24.24 -4.13 11.15
C VAL A 371 -24.67 -5.56 10.83
N ARG A 372 -25.85 -5.73 10.25
CA ARG A 372 -26.34 -7.06 9.85
C ARG A 372 -25.42 -7.61 8.76
N ALA A 373 -24.70 -8.69 9.06
CA ALA A 373 -23.80 -9.34 8.13
C ALA A 373 -23.89 -10.86 8.27
N ASP A 374 -23.72 -11.58 7.16
CA ASP A 374 -23.59 -13.03 7.12
C ASP A 374 -22.13 -13.42 6.84
N ALA A 375 -21.23 -12.99 7.73
CA ALA A 375 -19.80 -13.19 7.52
C ALA A 375 -19.37 -14.62 7.89
N PRO A 376 -18.58 -15.28 7.03
CA PRO A 376 -17.94 -16.53 7.40
C PRO A 376 -16.78 -16.26 8.37
N SER A 377 -16.44 -17.26 9.19
CA SER A 377 -15.30 -17.19 10.13
C SER A 377 -13.93 -17.32 9.45
N THR A 378 -13.91 -17.64 8.14
CA THR A 378 -12.68 -17.85 7.37
C THR A 378 -12.53 -16.82 6.26
N TRP A 379 -11.38 -16.16 6.22
CA TRP A 379 -11.08 -15.10 5.27
C TRP A 379 -10.02 -15.51 4.24
N PRO A 380 -10.06 -15.00 3.00
CA PRO A 380 -9.03 -15.25 2.01
C PRO A 380 -7.68 -14.67 2.45
N ALA A 381 -6.59 -15.32 2.04
CA ALA A 381 -5.25 -14.83 2.37
C ALA A 381 -4.92 -13.53 1.63
N ASP A 382 -5.45 -13.31 0.43
CA ASP A 382 -5.15 -12.13 -0.37
C ASP A 382 -6.09 -10.95 -0.08
N LYS A 383 -5.55 -9.74 -0.24
CA LYS A 383 -6.26 -8.49 0.04
C LYS A 383 -7.58 -8.35 -0.72
N ARG A 384 -7.57 -8.73 -2.00
CA ARG A 384 -8.73 -8.55 -2.88
C ARG A 384 -9.83 -9.53 -2.52
N GLY A 385 -9.50 -10.77 -2.23
CA GLY A 385 -10.42 -11.77 -1.70
C GLY A 385 -11.11 -11.29 -0.42
N VAL A 386 -10.36 -10.75 0.56
CA VAL A 386 -10.94 -10.18 1.78
C VAL A 386 -11.93 -9.05 1.46
N LEU A 387 -11.53 -8.11 0.60
CA LEU A 387 -12.39 -6.99 0.20
C LEU A 387 -13.72 -7.48 -0.39
N LEU A 388 -13.66 -8.38 -1.36
CA LEU A 388 -14.85 -8.88 -2.06
C LEU A 388 -15.75 -9.70 -1.13
N GLN A 389 -15.16 -10.53 -0.27
CA GLN A 389 -15.91 -11.30 0.70
C GLN A 389 -16.59 -10.40 1.75
N ALA A 390 -15.92 -9.33 2.19
CA ALA A 390 -16.49 -8.38 3.14
C ALA A 390 -17.67 -7.62 2.52
N ILE A 391 -17.53 -7.17 1.27
CA ILE A 391 -18.63 -6.52 0.54
C ILE A 391 -19.82 -7.49 0.42
N ARG A 392 -19.59 -8.73 -0.03
CA ARG A 392 -20.66 -9.75 -0.14
C ARG A 392 -21.37 -10.00 1.19
N ALA A 393 -20.61 -10.14 2.29
CA ALA A 393 -21.17 -10.40 3.61
C ALA A 393 -22.00 -9.24 4.16
N LEU A 394 -21.69 -8.00 3.78
CA LEU A 394 -22.39 -6.78 4.17
C LEU A 394 -23.59 -6.45 3.26
N SER A 395 -23.56 -6.91 2.01
CA SER A 395 -24.62 -6.69 1.04
C SER A 395 -25.86 -7.52 1.35
N LYS A 396 -27.04 -6.94 1.08
CA LYS A 396 -28.28 -7.72 0.98
C LYS A 396 -28.18 -8.66 -0.24
N PRO A 397 -28.69 -9.90 -0.18
CA PRO A 397 -28.77 -10.76 -1.36
C PRO A 397 -29.50 -10.04 -2.50
N THR A 398 -28.84 -9.89 -3.64
CA THR A 398 -29.37 -9.20 -4.81
C THR A 398 -28.71 -9.72 -6.09
N ASP A 399 -29.49 -9.87 -7.15
CA ASP A 399 -28.98 -10.19 -8.48
C ASP A 399 -28.42 -8.93 -9.20
N GLU A 400 -28.59 -7.74 -8.62
CA GLU A 400 -28.15 -6.47 -9.20
C GLU A 400 -26.71 -6.10 -8.83
N ALA A 401 -25.97 -5.58 -9.82
CA ALA A 401 -24.63 -5.03 -9.59
C ALA A 401 -24.69 -3.77 -8.71
N ILE A 402 -23.76 -3.66 -7.76
CA ILE A 402 -23.65 -2.48 -6.91
C ILE A 402 -23.08 -1.32 -7.74
N VAL A 403 -23.68 -0.13 -7.63
CA VAL A 403 -23.20 1.08 -8.30
C VAL A 403 -22.20 1.80 -7.40
N LEU A 404 -20.94 1.81 -7.82
CA LEU A 404 -19.81 2.38 -7.07
C LEU A 404 -19.34 3.67 -7.74
N HIS A 405 -20.14 4.72 -7.62
CA HIS A 405 -19.85 6.03 -8.22
C HIS A 405 -18.44 6.52 -7.87
N GLY A 406 -17.64 6.83 -8.88
CA GLY A 406 -16.29 7.38 -8.69
C GLY A 406 -15.22 6.38 -8.26
N LEU A 407 -15.55 5.08 -8.15
CA LEU A 407 -14.62 4.01 -7.79
C LEU A 407 -14.09 3.22 -8.98
N ALA A 408 -14.44 3.57 -10.23
CA ALA A 408 -13.89 2.91 -11.41
C ALA A 408 -12.35 2.88 -11.42
N ARG A 409 -11.65 3.81 -10.78
CA ARG A 409 -10.17 3.75 -10.68
C ARG A 409 -9.65 3.00 -9.46
N GLN A 410 -10.50 2.52 -8.57
CA GLN A 410 -10.14 1.82 -7.34
C GLN A 410 -10.23 0.28 -7.47
N GLY A 411 -10.47 -0.22 -8.68
CA GLY A 411 -10.46 -1.66 -8.97
C GLY A 411 -11.75 -2.40 -8.62
N LEU A 412 -12.85 -1.66 -8.43
CA LEU A 412 -14.20 -2.21 -8.35
C LEU A 412 -15.00 -1.54 -9.46
N GLY A 413 -15.23 -2.29 -10.53
CA GLY A 413 -15.99 -1.82 -11.68
C GLY A 413 -16.21 -2.95 -12.66
N ASP A 414 -16.93 -2.63 -13.72
CA ASP A 414 -17.32 -3.56 -14.75
C ASP A 414 -16.75 -3.15 -16.10
N LEU A 415 -16.80 -4.05 -17.08
CA LEU A 415 -16.31 -3.82 -18.43
C LEU A 415 -17.33 -4.36 -19.43
N ALA A 416 -17.69 -3.54 -20.42
CA ALA A 416 -18.51 -3.95 -21.54
C ALA A 416 -17.70 -3.92 -22.84
N ALA A 417 -18.03 -4.84 -23.75
CA ALA A 417 -17.53 -4.82 -25.12
C ALA A 417 -18.66 -4.47 -26.09
N ARG A 418 -18.37 -3.59 -27.04
CA ARG A 418 -19.26 -3.20 -28.13
C ARG A 418 -19.31 -4.28 -29.19
N GLU A 419 -20.46 -4.94 -29.31
CA GLU A 419 -20.69 -6.01 -30.28
C GLU A 419 -20.51 -5.56 -31.72
N ASP A 420 -20.75 -4.29 -32.05
CA ASP A 420 -20.62 -3.74 -33.40
C ASP A 420 -19.16 -3.42 -33.80
N ARG A 421 -18.25 -3.32 -32.82
CA ARG A 421 -16.85 -2.93 -33.05
C ARG A 421 -15.84 -4.02 -32.71
N CYS A 422 -16.13 -4.86 -31.72
CA CYS A 422 -15.19 -5.88 -31.29
C CYS A 422 -14.92 -6.90 -32.41
N THR A 423 -13.65 -7.17 -32.66
CA THR A 423 -13.17 -8.16 -33.63
C THR A 423 -12.73 -9.46 -32.97
N LEU A 424 -12.73 -9.54 -31.63
CA LEU A 424 -12.17 -10.66 -30.87
C LEU A 424 -10.68 -10.94 -31.15
N CYS A 425 -9.90 -9.90 -31.47
CA CYS A 425 -8.45 -9.99 -31.74
C CYS A 425 -7.60 -10.42 -30.52
N GLY A 426 -8.17 -10.35 -29.31
CA GLY A 426 -7.52 -10.76 -28.06
C GLY A 426 -6.41 -9.84 -27.54
N ALA A 427 -6.23 -8.64 -28.10
CA ALA A 427 -5.24 -7.67 -27.59
C ALA A 427 -5.46 -7.36 -26.10
N CYS A 428 -6.71 -7.11 -25.72
CA CYS A 428 -7.10 -6.84 -24.35
C CYS A 428 -6.80 -8.00 -23.38
N ALA A 429 -7.05 -9.24 -23.79
CA ALA A 429 -6.77 -10.44 -23.01
C ALA A 429 -5.26 -10.65 -22.82
N ARG A 430 -4.45 -10.42 -23.86
CA ARG A 430 -2.98 -10.55 -23.77
C ARG A 430 -2.36 -9.53 -22.82
N LEU A 431 -2.82 -8.29 -22.88
CA LEU A 431 -2.29 -7.18 -22.08
C LEU A 431 -2.82 -7.13 -20.64
N CYS A 432 -3.93 -7.80 -20.32
CA CYS A 432 -4.51 -7.76 -18.99
C CYS A 432 -3.56 -8.36 -17.94
N PRO A 433 -2.96 -7.57 -17.04
CA PRO A 433 -1.89 -8.03 -16.16
C PRO A 433 -2.37 -9.04 -15.11
N VAL A 434 -3.65 -8.96 -14.78
CA VAL A 434 -4.33 -9.78 -13.78
C VAL A 434 -5.15 -10.91 -14.40
N SER A 435 -5.09 -11.06 -15.73
CA SER A 435 -5.88 -12.00 -16.54
C SER A 435 -7.38 -11.98 -16.20
N ALA A 436 -7.92 -10.78 -15.95
CA ALA A 436 -9.35 -10.54 -15.86
C ALA A 436 -10.05 -10.69 -17.21
N LEU A 437 -9.31 -10.62 -18.33
CA LEU A 437 -9.83 -10.85 -19.68
C LEU A 437 -9.18 -12.08 -20.28
N HIS A 438 -9.98 -12.94 -20.91
CA HIS A 438 -9.49 -14.10 -21.67
C HIS A 438 -10.44 -14.46 -22.81
N ILE A 439 -9.89 -15.01 -23.90
CA ILE A 439 -10.67 -15.52 -25.03
C ILE A 439 -10.64 -17.05 -24.98
N GLN A 440 -11.81 -17.68 -25.03
CA GLN A 440 -11.96 -19.13 -25.13
C GLN A 440 -11.89 -19.60 -26.60
N ALA A 441 -11.68 -20.90 -26.81
CA ALA A 441 -11.63 -21.51 -28.14
C ALA A 441 -12.90 -21.28 -28.97
N THR A 442 -14.05 -21.06 -28.31
CA THR A 442 -15.33 -20.75 -28.95
C THR A 442 -15.47 -19.28 -29.39
N HIS A 443 -14.37 -18.54 -29.50
CA HIS A 443 -14.36 -17.11 -29.85
C HIS A 443 -15.24 -16.23 -28.94
N ARG A 444 -15.26 -16.54 -27.64
CA ARG A 444 -15.95 -15.76 -26.60
C ARG A 444 -14.94 -14.99 -25.77
N LEU A 445 -15.17 -13.69 -25.59
CA LEU A 445 -14.40 -12.85 -24.68
C LEU A 445 -15.07 -12.83 -23.30
N TYR A 446 -14.36 -13.34 -22.30
CA TYR A 446 -14.79 -13.35 -20.91
C TYR A 446 -14.11 -12.25 -20.12
N PHE A 447 -14.85 -11.70 -19.16
CA PHE A 447 -14.38 -10.75 -18.18
C PHE A 447 -14.67 -11.23 -16.76
N ASP A 448 -13.67 -11.16 -15.89
CA ASP A 448 -13.74 -11.47 -14.46
C ASP A 448 -13.54 -10.19 -13.64
N ALA A 449 -14.65 -9.62 -13.17
CA ALA A 449 -14.68 -8.44 -12.33
C ALA A 449 -13.96 -8.67 -10.98
N THR A 450 -13.94 -9.91 -10.46
CA THR A 450 -13.22 -10.22 -9.21
C THR A 450 -11.72 -10.13 -9.33
N ARG A 451 -11.17 -10.07 -10.54
CA ARG A 451 -9.72 -9.92 -10.80
C ARG A 451 -9.35 -8.54 -11.32
N CYS A 452 -10.28 -7.84 -11.96
CA CYS A 452 -10.03 -6.57 -12.62
C CYS A 452 -9.61 -5.45 -11.64
N THR A 453 -8.48 -4.80 -11.91
CA THR A 453 -8.04 -3.62 -11.15
C THR A 453 -8.49 -2.30 -11.77
N GLN A 454 -9.27 -2.37 -12.86
CA GLN A 454 -9.70 -1.21 -13.64
C GLN A 454 -8.52 -0.30 -14.04
N CYS A 455 -7.45 -0.91 -14.55
CA CYS A 455 -6.23 -0.18 -14.95
C CYS A 455 -6.33 0.52 -16.31
N GLY A 456 -7.38 0.27 -17.10
CA GLY A 456 -7.57 0.89 -18.42
C GLY A 456 -6.75 0.30 -19.57
N LEU A 457 -5.71 -0.51 -19.30
CA LEU A 457 -4.82 -1.07 -20.34
C LEU A 457 -5.56 -1.80 -21.46
N CYS A 458 -6.67 -2.47 -21.16
CA CYS A 458 -7.47 -3.16 -22.17
C CYS A 458 -8.21 -2.19 -23.10
N ILE A 459 -8.63 -1.04 -22.59
CA ILE A 459 -9.32 0.02 -23.34
C ILE A 459 -8.31 0.69 -24.27
N ASP A 460 -7.18 1.14 -23.72
CA ASP A 460 -6.15 1.86 -24.47
C ASP A 460 -5.54 1.01 -25.60
N ALA A 461 -5.45 -0.29 -25.39
CA ALA A 461 -4.89 -1.21 -26.38
C ALA A 461 -5.91 -1.79 -27.35
N CYS A 462 -7.18 -1.41 -27.28
CA CYS A 462 -8.19 -1.93 -28.18
C CYS A 462 -8.09 -1.19 -29.54
N PRO A 463 -7.67 -1.87 -30.63
CA PRO A 463 -7.50 -1.20 -31.92
C PRO A 463 -8.83 -0.73 -32.55
N GLU A 464 -9.95 -1.20 -32.01
CA GLU A 464 -11.30 -0.90 -32.48
C GLU A 464 -12.08 -0.05 -31.47
N ASP A 465 -11.45 0.49 -30.42
CA ASP A 465 -12.09 1.17 -29.26
C ASP A 465 -13.42 0.52 -28.82
N ALA A 466 -13.41 -0.80 -28.70
CA ALA A 466 -14.60 -1.60 -28.46
C ALA A 466 -14.89 -1.81 -26.96
N LEU A 467 -14.03 -1.37 -26.05
CA LEU A 467 -14.17 -1.64 -24.61
C LEU A 467 -14.52 -0.38 -23.83
N THR A 468 -15.40 -0.49 -22.85
CA THR A 468 -15.82 0.62 -21.98
C THR A 468 -15.93 0.16 -20.54
N ALA A 469 -15.36 0.93 -19.61
CA ALA A 469 -15.48 0.68 -18.17
C ALA A 469 -16.77 1.28 -17.61
N HIS A 470 -17.33 0.63 -16.59
CA HIS A 470 -18.54 1.08 -15.90
C HIS A 470 -18.35 1.06 -14.37
N ASP A 471 -18.99 2.02 -13.69
CA ASP A 471 -19.01 2.16 -12.22
C ASP A 471 -19.94 1.13 -11.55
N ARG A 472 -20.10 -0.07 -12.11
CA ARG A 472 -20.93 -1.14 -11.57
C ARG A 472 -20.06 -2.30 -11.14
N PHE A 473 -20.41 -3.01 -10.09
CA PHE A 473 -19.65 -4.20 -9.66
C PHE A 473 -20.59 -5.40 -9.47
N PRO A 474 -20.48 -6.44 -10.33
CA PRO A 474 -21.26 -7.67 -10.17
C PRO A 474 -20.68 -8.50 -9.02
N LEU A 475 -21.49 -8.81 -8.00
CA LEU A 475 -21.06 -9.60 -6.86
C LEU A 475 -21.06 -11.11 -7.13
N ASP A 476 -22.12 -11.65 -7.73
CA ASP A 476 -22.30 -13.11 -7.85
C ASP A 476 -21.93 -13.65 -9.24
N ASP A 477 -22.22 -12.92 -10.33
CA ASP A 477 -21.84 -13.26 -11.72
C ASP A 477 -20.63 -12.45 -12.22
N ALA A 478 -19.57 -12.47 -11.42
CA ALA A 478 -18.42 -11.63 -11.68
C ALA A 478 -17.58 -12.09 -12.89
N CYS A 479 -17.59 -13.38 -13.23
CA CYS A 479 -16.94 -13.92 -14.42
C CYS A 479 -17.97 -14.30 -15.48
N ARG A 480 -18.03 -13.54 -16.57
CA ARG A 480 -19.08 -13.69 -17.60
C ARG A 480 -18.59 -13.34 -19.01
N PRO A 481 -19.23 -13.85 -20.07
CA PRO A 481 -18.95 -13.39 -21.43
C PRO A 481 -19.39 -11.92 -21.57
N ILE A 482 -18.53 -11.10 -22.16
CA ILE A 482 -18.83 -9.71 -22.50
C ILE A 482 -18.96 -9.48 -24.00
N HIS A 483 -18.54 -10.46 -24.81
CA HIS A 483 -18.81 -10.51 -26.25
C HIS A 483 -18.62 -11.93 -26.79
N GLU A 484 -19.45 -12.27 -27.78
CA GLU A 484 -19.40 -13.51 -28.56
C GLU A 484 -19.69 -13.18 -30.03
N SER A 485 -19.11 -13.94 -30.95
CA SER A 485 -19.41 -13.85 -32.38
C SER A 485 -19.69 -15.24 -32.94
N ASP A 486 -20.82 -15.38 -33.63
CA ASP A 486 -21.20 -16.55 -34.42
C ASP A 486 -20.66 -16.51 -35.86
N GLN A 487 -20.23 -15.33 -36.33
CA GLN A 487 -19.63 -15.13 -37.65
C GLN A 487 -18.16 -15.57 -37.68
N LEU A 488 -17.93 -16.85 -37.95
CA LEU A 488 -16.61 -17.46 -38.01
C LEU A 488 -16.03 -17.44 -39.43
N ALA A 489 -14.73 -17.14 -39.52
CA ALA A 489 -13.94 -17.32 -40.73
C ALA A 489 -13.53 -18.80 -40.84
N HIS A 490 -13.89 -19.40 -41.96
CA HIS A 490 -13.51 -20.77 -42.32
C HIS A 490 -12.28 -20.78 -43.21
N CYS A 491 -11.39 -21.74 -43.00
CA CYS A 491 -10.16 -21.85 -43.78
C CYS A 491 -10.47 -22.16 -45.25
N ALA A 492 -9.93 -21.36 -46.18
CA ALA A 492 -10.10 -21.57 -47.61
C ALA A 492 -9.56 -22.92 -48.14
N ARG A 493 -8.66 -23.59 -47.40
CA ARG A 493 -8.08 -24.90 -47.77
C ARG A 493 -8.79 -26.08 -47.11
N CYS A 494 -8.98 -26.08 -45.78
CA CYS A 494 -9.55 -27.23 -45.06
C CYS A 494 -10.99 -27.05 -44.57
N GLY A 495 -11.55 -25.84 -44.65
CA GLY A 495 -12.92 -25.53 -44.18
C GLY A 495 -13.07 -25.35 -42.67
N GLU A 496 -12.04 -25.64 -41.86
CA GLU A 496 -12.10 -25.51 -40.40
C GLU A 496 -12.26 -24.04 -39.97
N ALA A 497 -13.13 -23.78 -38.98
CA ALA A 497 -13.25 -22.46 -38.37
C ALA A 497 -12.00 -22.15 -37.53
N PHE A 498 -11.41 -20.96 -37.72
CA PHE A 498 -10.13 -20.64 -37.07
C PHE A 498 -10.04 -19.22 -36.49
N SER A 499 -10.96 -18.34 -36.84
CA SER A 499 -11.00 -16.93 -36.42
C SER A 499 -12.42 -16.39 -36.57
N THR A 500 -12.68 -15.17 -36.10
CA THR A 500 -13.87 -14.40 -36.50
C THR A 500 -13.69 -13.81 -37.90
N GLN A 501 -14.80 -13.68 -38.63
CA GLN A 501 -14.83 -13.07 -39.96
C GLN A 501 -14.28 -11.64 -39.93
N ARG A 502 -14.74 -10.84 -38.96
CA ARG A 502 -14.30 -9.45 -38.79
C ARG A 502 -12.80 -9.30 -38.55
N LEU A 503 -12.17 -10.18 -37.77
CA LEU A 503 -10.72 -10.12 -37.55
C LEU A 503 -9.94 -10.38 -38.84
N VAL A 504 -10.37 -11.35 -39.63
CA VAL A 504 -9.74 -11.66 -40.92
C VAL A 504 -9.90 -10.48 -41.87
N ASP A 505 -11.11 -9.97 -42.03
CA ASP A 505 -11.41 -8.85 -42.94
C ASP A 505 -10.64 -7.58 -42.55
N LYS A 506 -10.60 -7.24 -41.25
CA LYS A 506 -9.83 -6.09 -40.74
C LYS A 506 -8.32 -6.27 -40.93
N SER A 507 -7.81 -7.49 -40.72
CA SER A 507 -6.38 -7.76 -40.91
C SER A 507 -5.97 -7.62 -42.38
N ILE A 508 -6.81 -8.11 -43.31
CA ILE A 508 -6.60 -7.95 -44.75
C ILE A 508 -6.65 -6.46 -45.12
N ALA A 509 -7.72 -5.75 -44.72
CA ALA A 509 -7.87 -4.33 -45.02
C ALA A 509 -6.69 -3.50 -44.48
N LEU A 510 -6.18 -3.81 -43.28
CA LEU A 510 -5.01 -3.13 -42.72
C LEU A 510 -3.75 -3.40 -43.55
N LEU A 511 -3.48 -4.65 -43.94
CA LEU A 511 -2.29 -4.99 -44.73
C LEU A 511 -2.33 -4.35 -46.13
N GLU A 512 -3.50 -4.27 -46.76
CA GLU A 512 -3.68 -3.63 -48.07
C GLU A 512 -3.36 -2.13 -48.06
N THR A 513 -3.38 -1.47 -46.89
CA THR A 513 -2.95 -0.07 -46.77
C THR A 513 -1.42 0.10 -46.74
N LEU A 514 -0.65 -0.98 -46.57
CA LEU A 514 0.80 -0.89 -46.44
C LEU A 514 1.49 -0.83 -47.81
N PRO A 515 2.38 0.15 -48.07
CA PRO A 515 3.04 0.33 -49.37
C PRO A 515 3.86 -0.89 -49.84
N SER A 516 4.27 -1.75 -48.91
CA SER A 516 5.13 -2.92 -49.15
C SER A 516 4.35 -4.22 -49.35
N PHE A 517 3.01 -4.17 -49.37
CA PHE A 517 2.18 -5.37 -49.43
C PHE A 517 1.98 -5.83 -50.88
N GLU A 518 2.51 -7.01 -51.21
CA GLU A 518 2.36 -7.63 -52.52
C GLU A 518 0.94 -8.18 -52.73
N ALA A 519 0.36 -7.90 -53.91
CA ALA A 519 -0.94 -8.42 -54.31
C ALA A 519 -0.96 -9.96 -54.24
N GLY A 520 -1.98 -10.53 -53.59
CA GLY A 520 -2.16 -11.99 -53.41
C GLY A 520 -1.70 -12.56 -52.07
N ARG A 521 -0.90 -11.83 -51.26
CA ARG A 521 -0.52 -12.32 -49.91
C ARG A 521 -1.66 -12.25 -48.89
N ALA A 522 -2.75 -11.54 -49.20
CA ALA A 522 -3.96 -11.48 -48.37
C ALA A 522 -4.70 -12.82 -48.30
N ASP A 523 -4.59 -13.66 -49.34
CA ASP A 523 -5.29 -14.95 -49.37
C ASP A 523 -4.76 -15.92 -48.32
N LEU A 524 -3.48 -15.79 -47.93
CA LEU A 524 -2.90 -16.55 -46.82
C LEU A 524 -3.62 -16.27 -45.49
N LEU A 525 -4.16 -15.06 -45.30
CA LEU A 525 -4.94 -14.72 -44.11
C LEU A 525 -6.30 -15.42 -44.06
N ARG A 526 -6.82 -15.88 -45.21
CA ARG A 526 -8.03 -16.69 -45.30
C ARG A 526 -7.78 -18.16 -44.97
N MET A 527 -6.54 -18.54 -44.63
CA MET A 527 -6.16 -19.89 -44.21
C MET A 527 -5.83 -19.95 -42.73
N CYS A 528 -6.18 -21.08 -42.09
CA CYS A 528 -5.85 -21.33 -40.69
C CYS A 528 -4.32 -21.44 -40.50
N PRO A 529 -3.80 -21.26 -39.26
CA PRO A 529 -2.36 -21.29 -39.00
C PRO A 529 -1.66 -22.56 -39.52
N ALA A 530 -2.29 -23.73 -39.38
CA ALA A 530 -1.74 -25.00 -39.84
C ALA A 530 -1.63 -25.08 -41.37
N CYS A 531 -2.70 -24.75 -42.10
CA CYS A 531 -2.69 -24.76 -43.56
C CYS A 531 -1.74 -23.71 -44.15
N ARG A 532 -1.65 -22.53 -43.52
CA ARG A 532 -0.72 -21.47 -43.91
C ARG A 532 0.73 -21.91 -43.74
N GLN A 533 1.04 -22.64 -42.67
CA GLN A 533 2.37 -23.20 -42.45
C GLN A 533 2.74 -24.21 -43.55
N LEU A 534 1.82 -25.11 -43.92
CA LEU A 534 2.04 -26.08 -45.00
C LEU A 534 2.32 -25.42 -46.36
N GLU A 535 1.59 -24.35 -46.67
CA GLU A 535 1.78 -23.60 -47.92
C GLU A 535 3.12 -22.87 -47.95
N ALA A 536 3.57 -22.30 -46.82
CA ALA A 536 4.88 -21.67 -46.70
C ALA A 536 6.04 -22.67 -46.92
N PHE A 537 5.83 -23.96 -46.65
CA PHE A 537 6.82 -25.03 -46.87
C PHE A 537 6.63 -25.78 -48.20
N GLY A 538 5.71 -25.36 -49.07
CA GLY A 538 5.53 -25.93 -50.42
C GLY A 538 5.05 -27.39 -50.45
N GLN A 539 4.43 -27.88 -49.37
CA GLN A 539 3.84 -29.22 -49.34
C GLN A 539 2.35 -29.12 -49.68
N GLY A 540 2.08 -29.24 -50.98
CA GLY A 540 0.74 -29.27 -51.59
C GLY A 540 -0.07 -30.47 -51.16
#